data_AF-A0A7C4ZZD4-F1
#
_entry.id   AF-A0A7C4ZZD4-F1
#
_cell.length_a   1.000
_cell.length_b   1.000
_cell.length_c   1.000
_cell.angle_alpha   90.00
_cell.angle_beta   90.00
_cell.angle_gamma   90.00
#
_symmetry.space_group_name_H-M   'P 1'
#
loop_
_entity.id
_entity.type
_entity.pdbx_description
1 polymer ?
#
loop_
_entity_poly.entity_id
_entity_poly.type
_entity_poly.pdbx_seq_one_letter_code
_entity_poly.pdbx_strand_id
1 'polypeptide(L)'
;MNYRKSQTFFSIALLVLILLLTGCAGGAAGAPLPSTLPPTGPVASSTAAITDLPPATATLTKPKPSPTLAAATPALTATVPTSPTLTPIPTPATTGCPCPISHVVIISIDGLRPDALEEADTPTLDALRAQGAYQPAAQTVLPSVTLVNHASMVSGMSPEKHGIFWNSDDPKLGKVQGPTLFSVVHEAGLSTAMVVGKPKLEHLVLPGSVDSYIYAGFTDRQVVNEVVAVIQSDMPALLFIHLPDVDSAGHTLGWMSLGQLLVVSLTDRLIGEVVSALETEGYLEQTLLIITADHGGSGVKHGSDSPADMTVPWLAVGPGVPAGKILQSEIITYDTAATALTAFGLPIPKSWDGQPVLEIFEQEPQ
;
A
#
# COMPACT_ATOMS: atom_id res chain seq x y z
N MET A 1 10.56 -32.40 25.32
CA MET A 1 9.26 -31.97 24.78
C MET A 1 9.39 -30.48 24.46
N ASN A 2 9.05 -30.03 23.25
CA ASN A 2 9.13 -28.63 22.72
C ASN A 2 10.18 -28.27 21.65
N TYR A 3 10.72 -29.22 20.87
CA TYR A 3 11.50 -28.87 19.66
C TYR A 3 10.67 -28.85 18.36
N ARG A 4 9.45 -29.42 18.37
CA ARG A 4 8.60 -29.55 17.17
C ARG A 4 7.71 -28.35 16.86
N LYS A 5 7.47 -27.43 17.81
CA LYS A 5 6.62 -26.24 17.57
C LYS A 5 7.38 -25.12 16.84
N SER A 6 8.68 -24.95 17.11
CA SER A 6 9.50 -23.87 16.51
C SER A 6 9.71 -24.04 15.00
N GLN A 7 9.83 -25.27 14.48
CA GLN A 7 10.01 -25.49 13.04
C GLN A 7 8.74 -25.27 12.21
N THR A 8 7.55 -25.45 12.81
CA THR A 8 6.27 -25.20 12.14
C THR A 8 6.00 -23.70 11.98
N PHE A 9 6.35 -22.88 12.98
CA PHE A 9 6.24 -21.42 12.88
C PHE A 9 7.25 -20.83 11.88
N PHE A 10 8.48 -21.34 11.85
CA PHE A 10 9.49 -20.91 10.88
C PHE A 10 9.10 -21.28 9.44
N SER A 11 8.42 -22.42 9.25
CA SER A 11 7.97 -22.85 7.92
C SER A 11 6.76 -22.07 7.39
N ILE A 12 5.87 -21.57 8.26
CA ILE A 12 4.70 -20.77 7.84
C ILE A 12 5.11 -19.33 7.51
N ALA A 13 5.97 -18.71 8.32
CA ALA A 13 6.50 -17.37 8.02
C ALA A 13 7.29 -17.35 6.71
N LEU A 14 8.07 -18.40 6.43
CA LEU A 14 8.80 -18.55 5.17
C LEU A 14 7.85 -18.80 3.98
N LEU A 15 6.75 -19.54 4.17
CA LEU A 15 5.77 -19.80 3.10
C LEU A 15 4.96 -18.54 2.74
N VAL A 16 4.63 -17.70 3.73
CA VAL A 16 3.97 -16.40 3.51
C VAL A 16 4.92 -15.42 2.83
N LEU A 17 6.19 -15.39 3.24
CA LEU A 17 7.23 -14.61 2.56
C LEU A 17 7.43 -15.06 1.11
N ILE A 18 7.40 -16.38 0.85
CA ILE A 18 7.47 -16.92 -0.52
C ILE A 18 6.23 -16.52 -1.33
N LEU A 19 5.02 -16.60 -0.76
CA LEU A 19 3.79 -16.22 -1.46
C LEU A 19 3.71 -14.70 -1.77
N LEU A 20 4.25 -13.85 -0.91
CA LEU A 20 4.39 -12.41 -1.16
C LEU A 20 5.47 -12.11 -2.22
N LEU A 21 6.51 -12.93 -2.32
CA LEU A 21 7.62 -12.74 -3.28
C LEU A 21 7.40 -13.39 -4.66
N THR A 22 6.61 -14.46 -4.76
CA THR A 22 6.46 -15.24 -6.01
C THR A 22 5.12 -15.01 -6.70
N GLY A 23 4.72 -13.75 -6.92
CA GLY A 23 3.67 -13.41 -7.90
C GLY A 23 4.06 -13.86 -9.31
N CYS A 24 4.05 -15.16 -9.58
CA CYS A 24 4.36 -15.75 -10.87
C CYS A 24 3.08 -15.83 -11.69
N ALA A 25 3.07 -15.01 -12.74
CA ALA A 25 2.15 -15.05 -13.84
C ALA A 25 2.03 -16.46 -14.46
N GLY A 26 0.81 -16.96 -14.56
CA GLY A 26 0.43 -18.07 -15.42
C GLY A 26 -0.49 -17.57 -16.53
N GLY A 27 0.07 -16.88 -17.51
CA GLY A 27 -0.62 -16.57 -18.75
C GLY A 27 -0.67 -17.79 -19.66
N ALA A 28 -1.86 -18.24 -20.03
CA ALA A 28 -2.06 -19.09 -21.19
C ALA A 28 -3.34 -18.65 -21.91
N ALA A 29 -3.16 -18.11 -23.11
CA ALA A 29 -4.22 -17.74 -24.03
C ALA A 29 -4.78 -18.97 -24.76
N GLY A 30 -6.11 -19.03 -24.88
CA GLY A 30 -6.82 -19.43 -26.10
C GLY A 30 -7.13 -20.92 -26.36
N ALA A 31 -8.40 -21.30 -26.19
CA ALA A 31 -9.17 -22.07 -27.18
C ALA A 31 -10.69 -22.02 -26.85
N PRO A 32 -11.60 -21.97 -27.84
CA PRO A 32 -13.03 -21.74 -27.61
C PRO A 32 -13.77 -23.04 -27.22
N LEU A 33 -14.72 -22.93 -26.29
CA LEU A 33 -15.64 -24.01 -25.92
C LEU A 33 -16.75 -24.16 -26.97
N PRO A 34 -17.06 -25.39 -27.46
CA PRO A 34 -18.24 -25.61 -28.27
C PRO A 34 -19.49 -25.76 -27.40
N SER A 35 -20.54 -25.10 -27.87
CA SER A 35 -21.92 -25.22 -27.46
C SER A 35 -22.46 -26.62 -27.72
N THR A 36 -23.04 -27.27 -26.70
CA THR A 36 -24.25 -28.11 -26.77
C THR A 36 -24.49 -28.82 -25.42
N LEU A 37 -25.60 -28.48 -24.77
CA LEU A 37 -26.20 -29.27 -23.69
C LEU A 37 -27.25 -30.22 -24.28
N PRO A 38 -27.36 -31.45 -23.77
CA PRO A 38 -28.64 -32.14 -23.71
C PRO A 38 -28.97 -32.62 -22.27
N PRO A 39 -30.23 -33.06 -22.02
CA PRO A 39 -30.98 -32.66 -20.83
C PRO A 39 -30.97 -33.65 -19.66
N THR A 40 -31.57 -33.15 -18.58
CA THR A 40 -31.79 -33.66 -17.22
C THR A 40 -32.51 -35.01 -17.10
N GLY A 41 -32.13 -35.79 -16.08
CA GLY A 41 -32.95 -36.85 -15.46
C GLY A 41 -32.38 -37.30 -14.11
N PRO A 42 -33.20 -37.58 -13.07
CA PRO A 42 -32.76 -37.58 -11.67
C PRO A 42 -32.39 -38.98 -11.18
N VAL A 43 -31.35 -39.12 -10.33
CA VAL A 43 -31.14 -40.37 -9.56
C VAL A 43 -30.68 -40.08 -8.12
N ALA A 44 -31.65 -40.31 -7.24
CA ALA A 44 -31.62 -40.87 -5.88
C ALA A 44 -30.31 -40.91 -5.06
N SER A 45 -30.48 -40.39 -3.83
CA SER A 45 -29.72 -40.72 -2.62
C SER A 45 -29.72 -42.23 -2.34
N SER A 46 -28.54 -42.77 -2.00
CA SER A 46 -28.40 -44.10 -1.39
C SER A 46 -27.37 -44.01 -0.28
N THR A 47 -27.88 -44.19 0.94
CA THR A 47 -27.14 -44.61 2.14
C THR A 47 -26.85 -46.10 2.03
N ALA A 48 -25.60 -46.49 2.25
CA ALA A 48 -25.26 -47.87 2.62
C ALA A 48 -24.02 -47.87 3.51
N ALA A 49 -24.22 -48.33 4.75
CA ALA A 49 -23.18 -48.70 5.68
C ALA A 49 -22.44 -49.93 5.15
N ILE A 50 -21.11 -49.97 5.31
CA ILE A 50 -20.31 -51.17 5.10
C ILE A 50 -19.45 -51.36 6.36
N THR A 51 -19.83 -52.40 7.11
CA THR A 51 -19.10 -52.98 8.24
C THR A 51 -18.06 -54.00 7.75
N ASP A 52 -16.98 -54.11 8.53
CA ASP A 52 -16.03 -55.21 8.67
C ASP A 52 -15.04 -55.56 7.53
N LEU A 53 -13.75 -55.26 7.83
CA LEU A 53 -12.57 -55.97 7.32
C LEU A 53 -11.57 -56.20 8.50
N PRO A 54 -10.89 -57.36 8.56
CA PRO A 54 -10.12 -57.84 9.73
C PRO A 54 -8.72 -57.23 9.88
N PRO A 55 -8.05 -57.39 11.04
CA PRO A 55 -6.80 -56.69 11.34
C PRO A 55 -5.60 -57.34 10.65
N ALA A 56 -4.79 -56.52 9.96
CA ALA A 56 -3.49 -56.92 9.45
C ALA A 56 -2.42 -56.72 10.54
N THR A 57 -1.84 -57.82 11.01
CA THR A 57 -0.65 -57.88 11.86
C THR A 57 0.59 -57.56 11.02
N ALA A 58 1.27 -56.44 11.30
CA ALA A 58 2.57 -56.12 10.74
C ALA A 58 3.67 -56.28 11.80
N THR A 59 4.52 -57.30 11.64
CA THR A 59 5.74 -57.51 12.42
C THR A 59 6.80 -56.46 12.07
N LEU A 60 7.27 -55.73 13.08
CA LEU A 60 8.40 -54.79 13.00
C LEU A 60 9.73 -55.56 12.94
N THR A 61 10.38 -55.59 11.78
CA THR A 61 11.80 -55.95 11.67
C THR A 61 12.68 -54.70 11.79
N LYS A 62 13.66 -54.71 12.71
CA LYS A 62 14.66 -53.63 12.87
C LYS A 62 15.50 -53.47 11.60
N PRO A 63 15.76 -52.24 11.12
CA PRO A 63 16.67 -52.02 10.01
C PRO A 63 18.13 -52.16 10.45
N LYS A 64 18.94 -52.78 9.57
CA LYS A 64 20.40 -52.93 9.65
C LYS A 64 21.09 -51.56 9.45
N PRO A 65 22.20 -51.24 10.14
CA PRO A 65 22.90 -49.98 9.92
C PRO A 65 23.65 -50.02 8.57
N SER A 66 23.36 -49.03 7.72
CA SER A 66 24.12 -48.73 6.50
C SER A 66 25.25 -47.72 6.80
N PRO A 67 26.35 -47.74 6.04
CA PRO A 67 27.56 -46.99 6.35
C PRO A 67 27.37 -45.48 6.18
N THR A 68 27.97 -44.73 7.10
CA THR A 68 28.03 -43.27 7.11
C THR A 68 28.79 -42.77 5.88
N LEU A 69 28.08 -42.22 4.89
CA LEU A 69 28.69 -41.32 3.90
C LEU A 69 28.84 -39.94 4.55
N ALA A 70 30.07 -39.45 4.66
CA ALA A 70 30.35 -38.06 4.99
C ALA A 70 29.77 -37.17 3.87
N ALA A 71 28.68 -36.46 4.17
CA ALA A 71 28.17 -35.41 3.32
C ALA A 71 29.06 -34.17 3.50
N ALA A 72 29.88 -33.88 2.49
CA ALA A 72 30.48 -32.56 2.34
C ALA A 72 29.36 -31.60 1.95
N THR A 73 29.01 -30.69 2.85
CA THR A 73 28.09 -29.58 2.57
C THR A 73 28.80 -28.59 1.65
N PRO A 74 28.37 -28.37 0.40
CA PRO A 74 28.84 -27.22 -0.34
C PRO A 74 28.21 -25.98 0.30
N ALA A 75 29.05 -25.05 0.76
CA ALA A 75 28.60 -23.73 1.15
C ALA A 75 28.04 -23.03 -0.09
N LEU A 76 26.72 -22.98 -0.21
CA LEU A 76 26.04 -22.07 -1.12
C LEU A 76 26.20 -20.66 -0.56
N THR A 77 27.28 -19.98 -0.95
CA THR A 77 27.38 -18.52 -0.86
C THR A 77 26.35 -17.94 -1.83
N ALA A 78 25.13 -17.72 -1.34
CA ALA A 78 24.19 -16.84 -2.01
C ALA A 78 24.77 -15.42 -1.90
N THR A 79 25.39 -14.94 -2.99
CA THR A 79 25.63 -13.52 -3.17
C THR A 79 24.28 -12.84 -3.26
N VAL A 80 23.85 -12.20 -2.17
CA VAL A 80 22.72 -11.28 -2.18
C VAL A 80 23.08 -10.19 -3.20
N PRO A 81 22.29 -9.98 -4.27
CA PRO A 81 22.52 -8.83 -5.13
C PRO A 81 22.38 -7.59 -4.26
N THR A 82 23.45 -6.80 -4.20
CA THR A 82 23.43 -5.48 -3.57
C THR A 82 22.31 -4.67 -4.19
N SER A 83 21.33 -4.24 -3.38
CA SER A 83 20.32 -3.27 -3.80
C SER A 83 21.02 -2.11 -4.50
N PRO A 84 20.47 -1.57 -5.60
CA PRO A 84 20.98 -0.35 -6.17
C PRO A 84 20.98 0.71 -5.06
N THR A 85 22.17 1.21 -4.72
CA THR A 85 22.28 2.41 -3.89
C THR A 85 21.56 3.50 -4.66
N LEU A 86 20.40 3.94 -4.14
CA LEU A 86 19.75 5.14 -4.64
C LEU A 86 20.80 6.24 -4.62
N THR A 87 21.12 6.77 -5.79
CA THR A 87 21.92 8.00 -5.87
C THR A 87 21.18 9.04 -5.01
N PRO A 88 21.86 9.73 -4.09
CA PRO A 88 21.22 10.84 -3.40
C PRO A 88 20.70 11.78 -4.49
N ILE A 89 19.39 12.01 -4.49
CA ILE A 89 18.75 12.96 -5.39
C ILE A 89 19.55 14.26 -5.23
N PRO A 90 20.13 14.80 -6.32
CA PRO A 90 20.95 15.99 -6.21
C PRO A 90 20.10 17.07 -5.55
N THR A 91 20.54 17.54 -4.38
CA THR A 91 19.92 18.71 -3.74
C THR A 91 19.94 19.84 -4.77
N PRO A 92 18.77 20.35 -5.22
CA PRO A 92 18.76 21.42 -6.19
C PRO A 92 19.55 22.58 -5.58
N ALA A 93 20.62 22.98 -6.28
CA ALA A 93 21.37 24.17 -5.90
C ALA A 93 20.39 25.35 -5.91
N THR A 94 20.18 25.94 -4.74
CA THR A 94 19.29 27.08 -4.51
C THR A 94 19.77 28.29 -5.33
N THR A 95 19.35 28.39 -6.60
CA THR A 95 19.33 29.62 -7.39
C THR A 95 18.54 29.40 -8.69
N GLY A 96 17.24 29.65 -8.66
CA GLY A 96 16.39 29.65 -9.86
C GLY A 96 14.93 29.54 -9.47
N CYS A 97 14.07 30.27 -10.17
CA CYS A 97 12.61 30.26 -10.03
C CYS A 97 12.08 28.85 -9.64
N PRO A 98 11.24 28.69 -8.60
CA PRO A 98 10.72 27.37 -8.24
C PRO A 98 10.05 26.78 -9.48
N CYS A 99 10.52 25.60 -9.91
CA CYS A 99 9.85 24.86 -10.96
C CYS A 99 8.41 24.63 -10.48
N PRO A 100 7.38 25.08 -11.23
CA PRO A 100 6.00 24.90 -10.78
C PRO A 100 5.71 23.41 -10.63
N ILE A 101 5.11 23.04 -9.50
CA ILE A 101 4.67 21.67 -9.24
C ILE A 101 3.66 21.29 -10.33
N SER A 102 4.06 20.37 -11.20
CA SER A 102 3.23 19.90 -12.31
C SER A 102 2.51 18.59 -11.97
N HIS A 103 3.07 17.84 -11.01
CA HIS A 103 2.49 16.59 -10.52
C HIS A 103 2.42 16.56 -9.00
N VAL A 104 1.36 15.96 -8.48
CA VAL A 104 1.24 15.55 -7.08
C VAL A 104 1.03 14.05 -7.04
N VAL A 105 1.93 13.35 -6.36
CA VAL A 105 1.82 11.91 -6.10
C VAL A 105 1.53 11.71 -4.63
N ILE A 106 0.44 11.01 -4.31
CA ILE A 106 0.07 10.64 -2.94
C ILE A 106 0.22 9.13 -2.80
N ILE A 107 1.11 8.69 -1.91
CA ILE A 107 1.29 7.27 -1.56
C ILE A 107 0.70 7.04 -0.17
N SER A 108 -0.37 6.24 -0.10
CA SER A 108 -0.93 5.74 1.15
C SER A 108 -0.44 4.31 1.41
N ILE A 109 0.28 4.12 2.52
CA ILE A 109 0.75 2.82 3.00
C ILE A 109 -0.25 2.33 4.06
N ASP A 110 -1.15 1.45 3.66
CA ASP A 110 -2.31 1.04 4.48
C ASP A 110 -1.84 0.40 5.79
N GLY A 111 -2.37 0.89 6.92
CA GLY A 111 -2.06 0.33 8.24
C GLY A 111 -0.66 0.65 8.81
N LEU A 112 0.10 1.55 8.17
CA LEU A 112 1.46 1.91 8.62
C LEU A 112 1.43 2.84 9.85
N ARG A 113 2.06 2.39 10.93
CA ARG A 113 2.36 3.22 12.10
C ARG A 113 3.68 3.98 11.93
N PRO A 114 3.81 5.19 12.50
CA PRO A 114 5.05 5.96 12.40
C PRO A 114 6.23 5.29 13.14
N ASP A 115 5.99 4.57 14.23
CA ASP A 115 7.05 3.88 14.98
C ASP A 115 7.58 2.63 14.26
N ALA A 116 6.86 2.10 13.27
CA ALA A 116 7.38 1.05 12.40
C ALA A 116 8.55 1.53 11.54
N LEU A 117 8.61 2.83 11.22
CA LEU A 117 9.71 3.44 10.45
C LEU A 117 11.03 3.50 11.22
N GLU A 118 10.98 3.39 12.56
CA GLU A 118 12.18 3.40 13.40
C GLU A 118 12.70 1.97 13.69
N GLU A 119 11.85 0.96 13.46
CA GLU A 119 12.11 -0.45 13.78
C GLU A 119 12.39 -1.31 12.53
N ALA A 120 11.86 -0.91 11.37
CA ALA A 120 12.09 -1.56 10.08
C ALA A 120 13.30 -0.97 9.34
N ASP A 121 13.87 -1.75 8.41
CA ASP A 121 14.88 -1.27 7.46
C ASP A 121 14.18 -0.52 6.32
N THR A 122 14.15 0.81 6.37
CA THR A 122 13.42 1.68 5.42
C THR A 122 14.31 2.76 4.76
N PRO A 123 15.38 2.37 4.04
CA PRO A 123 16.36 3.32 3.52
C PRO A 123 15.77 4.32 2.51
N THR A 124 14.72 3.96 1.77
CA THR A 124 14.06 4.88 0.84
C THR A 124 13.33 5.97 1.61
N LEU A 125 12.44 5.58 2.53
CA LEU A 125 11.67 6.52 3.35
C LEU A 125 12.58 7.36 4.25
N ASP A 126 13.69 6.81 4.77
CA ASP A 126 14.69 7.57 5.52
C ASP A 126 15.34 8.66 4.68
N ALA A 127 15.71 8.33 3.43
CA ALA A 127 16.27 9.30 2.50
C ALA A 127 15.25 10.40 2.15
N LEU A 128 13.99 10.03 1.90
CA LEU A 128 12.92 11.00 1.61
C LEU A 128 12.61 11.88 2.83
N ARG A 129 12.61 11.33 4.06
CA ARG A 129 12.49 12.10 5.32
C ARG A 129 13.62 13.10 5.49
N ALA A 130 14.85 12.72 5.18
CA ALA A 130 16.02 13.61 5.27
C ALA A 130 15.98 14.74 4.22
N GLN A 131 15.36 14.49 3.05
CA GLN A 131 15.27 15.45 1.95
C GLN A 131 14.00 16.29 1.96
N GLY A 132 13.01 15.91 2.75
CA GLY A 132 11.69 16.54 2.79
C GLY A 132 11.31 17.05 4.17
N ALA A 133 10.00 17.19 4.37
CA ALA A 133 9.39 17.61 5.61
C ALA A 133 8.49 16.50 6.19
N TYR A 134 8.62 16.23 7.48
CA TYR A 134 8.02 15.07 8.13
C TYR A 134 7.24 15.44 9.40
N GLN A 135 6.06 14.87 9.55
CA GLN A 135 5.25 14.86 10.78
C GLN A 135 5.05 13.40 11.24
N PRO A 136 5.69 12.98 12.36
CA PRO A 136 5.53 11.62 12.89
C PRO A 136 4.19 11.36 13.58
N ALA A 137 3.41 12.40 13.88
CA ALA A 137 2.23 12.31 14.74
C ALA A 137 0.93 12.79 14.07
N ALA A 138 0.84 12.69 12.74
CA ALA A 138 -0.40 13.02 12.03
C ALA A 138 -1.53 12.07 12.48
N GLN A 139 -2.77 12.54 12.38
CA GLN A 139 -3.94 11.86 12.92
C GLN A 139 -4.89 11.39 11.81
N THR A 140 -5.42 10.19 12.00
CA THR A 140 -6.53 9.63 11.23
C THR A 140 -7.88 10.24 11.69
N VAL A 141 -8.99 9.83 11.07
CA VAL A 141 -10.36 10.07 11.55
C VAL A 141 -11.01 8.80 12.09
N LEU A 142 -12.07 8.96 12.87
CA LEU A 142 -12.84 7.84 13.43
C LEU A 142 -14.03 7.43 12.54
N PRO A 143 -14.31 6.13 12.40
CA PRO A 143 -13.47 5.00 12.83
C PRO A 143 -12.18 4.91 12.00
N SER A 144 -11.07 4.52 12.65
CA SER A 144 -9.72 4.37 12.07
C SER A 144 -9.61 3.14 11.15
N VAL A 145 -10.45 3.11 10.12
CA VAL A 145 -10.55 2.02 9.14
C VAL A 145 -10.34 2.53 7.74
N THR A 146 -9.85 1.65 6.87
CA THR A 146 -9.36 1.99 5.54
C THR A 146 -10.27 2.90 4.73
N LEU A 147 -11.50 2.48 4.45
CA LEU A 147 -12.33 3.20 3.50
C LEU A 147 -12.80 4.56 4.04
N VAL A 148 -13.04 4.68 5.34
CA VAL A 148 -13.42 5.96 5.97
C VAL A 148 -12.27 6.95 5.87
N ASN A 149 -11.06 6.50 6.19
CA ASN A 149 -9.90 7.39 6.18
C ASN A 149 -9.44 7.78 4.80
N HIS A 150 -9.47 6.85 3.84
CA HIS A 150 -9.23 7.21 2.46
C HIS A 150 -10.29 8.16 1.91
N ALA A 151 -11.56 8.03 2.33
CA ALA A 151 -12.59 9.00 1.98
C ALA A 151 -12.25 10.39 2.54
N SER A 152 -11.90 10.50 3.82
CA SER A 152 -11.43 11.77 4.40
C SER A 152 -10.21 12.33 3.66
N MET A 153 -9.21 11.48 3.38
CA MET A 153 -7.96 11.86 2.73
C MET A 153 -8.18 12.46 1.34
N VAL A 154 -9.02 11.84 0.51
CA VAL A 154 -9.26 12.31 -0.86
C VAL A 154 -10.36 13.36 -0.96
N SER A 155 -11.23 13.47 0.03
CA SER A 155 -12.35 14.43 0.00
C SER A 155 -12.11 15.68 0.85
N GLY A 156 -11.02 15.74 1.62
CA GLY A 156 -10.74 16.86 2.52
C GLY A 156 -11.81 17.06 3.60
N MET A 157 -12.68 16.08 3.82
CA MET A 157 -13.84 16.19 4.71
C MET A 157 -13.76 15.21 5.87
N SER A 158 -14.45 15.53 6.95
CA SER A 158 -14.76 14.61 8.04
C SER A 158 -15.79 13.53 7.62
N PRO A 159 -15.86 12.39 8.33
CA PRO A 159 -16.84 11.33 8.10
C PRO A 159 -18.29 11.80 8.02
N GLU A 160 -18.68 12.75 8.86
CA GLU A 160 -20.00 13.34 8.91
C GLU A 160 -20.38 14.05 7.60
N LYS A 161 -19.40 14.56 6.87
CA LYS A 161 -19.62 15.29 5.61
C LYS A 161 -19.48 14.41 4.38
N HIS A 162 -18.46 13.55 4.33
CA HIS A 162 -18.24 12.68 3.17
C HIS A 162 -19.13 11.43 3.19
N GLY A 163 -19.77 11.13 4.32
CA GLY A 163 -20.87 10.16 4.43
C GLY A 163 -20.47 8.68 4.36
N ILE A 164 -19.18 8.37 4.43
CA ILE A 164 -18.66 7.00 4.41
C ILE A 164 -18.44 6.56 5.85
N PHE A 165 -19.20 5.55 6.29
CA PHE A 165 -19.12 4.96 7.64
C PHE A 165 -18.94 3.44 7.61
N TRP A 166 -18.63 2.88 6.44
CA TRP A 166 -18.44 1.44 6.24
C TRP A 166 -17.03 1.13 5.75
N ASN A 167 -16.64 -0.13 5.89
CA ASN A 167 -15.37 -0.65 5.38
C ASN A 167 -15.59 -1.93 4.55
N SER A 168 -16.67 -1.95 3.77
CA SER A 168 -17.07 -3.01 2.84
C SER A 168 -16.88 -2.54 1.40
N ASP A 169 -16.73 -3.49 0.49
CA ASP A 169 -16.70 -3.33 -0.96
C ASP A 169 -18.09 -3.49 -1.63
N ASP A 170 -19.19 -3.60 -0.87
CA ASP A 170 -20.53 -3.72 -1.44
C ASP A 170 -20.92 -2.43 -2.20
N PRO A 171 -21.00 -2.45 -3.55
CA PRO A 171 -21.25 -1.24 -4.34
C PRO A 171 -22.62 -0.60 -4.04
N LYS A 172 -23.54 -1.33 -3.42
CA LYS A 172 -24.86 -0.81 -3.03
C LYS A 172 -24.80 0.23 -1.91
N LEU A 173 -23.69 0.29 -1.16
CA LEU A 173 -23.53 1.24 -0.06
C LEU A 173 -23.33 2.69 -0.56
N GLY A 174 -23.06 2.89 -1.86
CA GLY A 174 -22.99 4.22 -2.48
C GLY A 174 -21.55 4.66 -2.73
N LYS A 175 -21.33 5.96 -2.95
CA LYS A 175 -19.98 6.55 -3.13
C LYS A 175 -19.78 7.65 -2.09
N VAL A 176 -18.54 8.14 -1.99
CA VAL A 176 -18.21 9.33 -1.20
C VAL A 176 -19.10 10.51 -1.60
N GLN A 177 -19.51 11.33 -0.63
CA GLN A 177 -20.32 12.52 -0.87
C GLN A 177 -19.46 13.77 -1.02
N GLY A 178 -19.91 14.72 -1.84
CA GLY A 178 -19.23 15.99 -2.08
C GLY A 178 -18.03 15.89 -3.04
N PRO A 179 -17.36 17.02 -3.34
CA PRO A 179 -16.22 17.05 -4.23
C PRO A 179 -15.02 16.35 -3.59
N THR A 180 -14.30 15.57 -4.40
CA THR A 180 -13.00 14.97 -4.06
C THR A 180 -11.87 15.76 -4.70
N LEU A 181 -10.65 15.54 -4.23
CA LEU A 181 -9.41 16.01 -4.84
C LEU A 181 -9.41 15.72 -6.34
N PHE A 182 -9.82 14.51 -6.72
CA PHE A 182 -9.96 14.09 -8.11
C PHE A 182 -10.94 14.95 -8.89
N SER A 183 -12.15 15.20 -8.37
CA SER A 183 -13.13 16.01 -9.10
C SER A 183 -12.63 17.44 -9.28
N VAL A 184 -12.01 18.03 -8.25
CA VAL A 184 -11.49 19.41 -8.33
C VAL A 184 -10.34 19.52 -9.34
N VAL A 185 -9.40 18.56 -9.33
CA VAL A 185 -8.27 18.54 -10.26
C VAL A 185 -8.74 18.28 -11.70
N HIS A 186 -9.64 17.33 -11.91
CA HIS A 186 -10.21 17.05 -13.24
C HIS A 186 -11.01 18.24 -13.79
N GLU A 187 -11.84 18.89 -12.97
CA GLU A 187 -12.61 20.08 -13.37
C GLU A 187 -11.70 21.27 -13.76
N ALA A 188 -10.48 21.33 -13.21
CA ALA A 188 -9.45 22.29 -13.61
C ALA A 188 -8.75 21.93 -14.94
N GLY A 189 -9.12 20.81 -15.57
CA GLY A 189 -8.55 20.34 -16.83
C GLY A 189 -7.25 19.56 -16.69
N LEU A 190 -6.91 19.10 -15.48
CA LEU A 190 -5.70 18.34 -15.18
C LEU A 190 -6.02 16.83 -15.12
N SER A 191 -5.08 16.00 -15.56
CA SER A 191 -5.26 14.55 -15.59
C SER A 191 -5.12 13.90 -14.22
N THR A 192 -5.90 12.85 -14.00
CA THR A 192 -6.01 12.18 -12.70
C THR A 192 -5.95 10.66 -12.81
N ALA A 193 -5.21 10.01 -11.91
CA ALA A 193 -5.20 8.56 -11.80
C ALA A 193 -5.19 8.06 -10.34
N MET A 194 -5.79 6.90 -10.13
CA MET A 194 -5.83 6.19 -8.86
C MET A 194 -5.50 4.72 -9.09
N VAL A 195 -4.41 4.24 -8.48
CA VAL A 195 -3.98 2.83 -8.51
C VAL A 195 -4.05 2.25 -7.11
N VAL A 196 -4.86 1.20 -6.93
CA VAL A 196 -5.21 0.69 -5.60
C VAL A 196 -5.14 -0.82 -5.49
N GLY A 197 -4.86 -1.29 -4.28
CA GLY A 197 -4.76 -2.69 -3.90
C GLY A 197 -5.99 -3.25 -3.15
N LYS A 198 -7.02 -2.43 -2.90
CA LYS A 198 -8.26 -2.84 -2.22
C LYS A 198 -9.49 -2.41 -3.05
N PRO A 199 -10.39 -3.34 -3.41
CA PRO A 199 -11.52 -3.04 -4.30
C PRO A 199 -12.50 -2.03 -3.69
N LYS A 200 -12.62 -1.98 -2.36
CA LYS A 200 -13.50 -1.02 -1.67
C LYS A 200 -13.16 0.45 -1.96
N LEU A 201 -11.91 0.76 -2.36
CA LEU A 201 -11.54 2.13 -2.71
C LEU A 201 -12.23 2.64 -3.98
N GLU A 202 -12.88 1.77 -4.76
CA GLU A 202 -13.77 2.18 -5.83
C GLU A 202 -14.90 3.08 -5.32
N HIS A 203 -15.31 2.98 -4.04
CA HIS A 203 -16.30 3.87 -3.43
C HIS A 203 -15.91 5.36 -3.45
N LEU A 204 -14.63 5.67 -3.70
CA LEU A 204 -14.08 7.03 -3.74
C LEU A 204 -14.06 7.62 -5.15
N VAL A 205 -14.30 6.78 -6.17
CA VAL A 205 -14.27 7.17 -7.59
C VAL A 205 -15.64 7.69 -7.99
N LEU A 206 -15.74 9.01 -8.13
CA LEU A 206 -16.94 9.65 -8.65
C LEU A 206 -16.95 9.57 -10.18
N PRO A 207 -18.12 9.42 -10.82
CA PRO A 207 -18.20 9.38 -12.28
C PRO A 207 -17.59 10.64 -12.91
N GLY A 208 -16.61 10.46 -13.80
CA GLY A 208 -15.94 11.55 -14.49
C GLY A 208 -14.95 12.36 -13.63
N SER A 209 -14.54 11.86 -12.46
CA SER A 209 -13.53 12.54 -11.64
C SER A 209 -12.14 11.92 -11.74
N VAL A 210 -12.03 10.64 -12.08
CA VAL A 210 -10.76 9.91 -12.20
C VAL A 210 -10.61 9.43 -13.64
N ASP A 211 -9.61 9.93 -14.36
CA ASP A 211 -9.39 9.59 -15.78
C ASP A 211 -8.90 8.15 -15.95
N SER A 212 -8.08 7.67 -15.00
CA SER A 212 -7.61 6.29 -14.95
C SER A 212 -7.75 5.70 -13.55
N TYR A 213 -8.70 4.77 -13.37
CA TYR A 213 -8.82 3.98 -12.15
C TYR A 213 -8.35 2.56 -12.39
N ILE A 214 -7.37 2.11 -11.61
CA ILE A 214 -6.77 0.78 -11.72
C ILE A 214 -6.85 0.08 -10.36
N TYR A 215 -7.63 -0.99 -10.31
CA TYR A 215 -7.53 -1.98 -9.24
C TYR A 215 -6.49 -3.03 -9.64
N ALA A 216 -5.28 -2.90 -9.09
CA ALA A 216 -4.10 -3.64 -9.55
C ALA A 216 -3.99 -5.08 -9.00
N GLY A 217 -4.78 -5.42 -7.98
CA GLY A 217 -4.68 -6.70 -7.27
C GLY A 217 -4.64 -6.48 -5.76
N PHE A 218 -4.03 -7.41 -5.03
CA PHE A 218 -4.05 -7.40 -3.56
C PHE A 218 -2.69 -7.18 -2.91
N THR A 219 -1.62 -6.98 -3.69
CA THR A 219 -0.26 -6.78 -3.16
C THR A 219 0.37 -5.49 -3.65
N ASP A 220 1.33 -4.98 -2.87
CA ASP A 220 2.07 -3.77 -3.19
C ASP A 220 2.84 -3.92 -4.50
N ARG A 221 3.42 -5.11 -4.76
CA ARG A 221 4.13 -5.41 -6.02
C ARG A 221 3.22 -5.24 -7.23
N GLN A 222 1.97 -5.71 -7.15
CA GLN A 222 1.03 -5.57 -8.27
C GLN A 222 0.67 -4.09 -8.48
N VAL A 223 0.42 -3.36 -7.39
CA VAL A 223 0.16 -1.91 -7.45
C VAL A 223 1.35 -1.16 -8.07
N VAL A 224 2.57 -1.42 -7.60
CA VAL A 224 3.77 -0.71 -8.10
C VAL A 224 4.05 -1.04 -9.56
N ASN A 225 3.79 -2.26 -10.04
CA ASN A 225 3.93 -2.57 -11.46
C ASN A 225 3.00 -1.71 -12.33
N GLU A 226 1.73 -1.53 -11.92
CA GLU A 226 0.77 -0.68 -12.63
C GLU A 226 1.15 0.80 -12.52
N VAL A 227 1.61 1.25 -11.34
CA VAL A 227 2.10 2.62 -11.14
C VAL A 227 3.28 2.94 -12.07
N VAL A 228 4.28 2.06 -12.16
CA VAL A 228 5.42 2.25 -13.06
C VAL A 228 4.96 2.32 -14.51
N ALA A 229 4.00 1.47 -14.90
CA ALA A 229 3.43 1.52 -16.25
C ALA A 229 2.68 2.84 -16.53
N VAL A 230 1.94 3.38 -15.54
CA VAL A 230 1.29 4.69 -15.64
C VAL A 230 2.33 5.80 -15.83
N ILE A 231 3.37 5.83 -14.98
CA ILE A 231 4.46 6.83 -15.04
C ILE A 231 5.15 6.81 -16.41
N GLN A 232 5.44 5.62 -16.95
CA GLN A 232 6.12 5.44 -18.24
C GLN A 232 5.24 5.77 -19.45
N SER A 233 3.93 5.61 -19.34
CA SER A 233 3.01 5.83 -20.45
C SER A 233 2.59 7.30 -20.56
N ASP A 234 2.00 7.82 -19.49
CA ASP A 234 1.46 9.18 -19.43
C ASP A 234 1.28 9.57 -17.97
N MET A 235 2.27 10.28 -17.42
CA MET A 235 2.27 10.69 -16.01
C MET A 235 1.14 11.70 -15.76
N PRO A 236 0.12 11.36 -14.93
CA PRO A 236 -0.98 12.27 -14.68
C PRO A 236 -0.55 13.42 -13.79
N ALA A 237 -1.28 14.54 -13.81
CA ALA A 237 -1.06 15.63 -12.87
C ALA A 237 -1.27 15.14 -11.43
N LEU A 238 -2.35 14.41 -11.15
CA LEU A 238 -2.58 13.79 -9.85
C LEU A 238 -2.50 12.26 -9.95
N LEU A 239 -1.62 11.65 -9.15
CA LEU A 239 -1.53 10.20 -9.00
C LEU A 239 -1.72 9.80 -7.54
N PHE A 240 -2.72 8.96 -7.26
CA PHE A 240 -2.90 8.35 -5.95
C PHE A 240 -2.55 6.87 -5.99
N ILE A 241 -1.74 6.43 -5.03
CA ILE A 241 -1.21 5.08 -4.92
C ILE A 241 -1.58 4.54 -3.54
N HIS A 242 -2.22 3.38 -3.49
CA HIS A 242 -2.51 2.68 -2.23
C HIS A 242 -1.81 1.32 -2.19
N LEU A 243 -1.00 1.11 -1.14
CA LEU A 243 -0.20 -0.09 -0.90
C LEU A 243 -0.83 -0.92 0.26
N PRO A 244 -1.47 -2.08 -0.03
CA PRO A 244 -2.22 -2.89 0.96
C PRO A 244 -1.42 -3.77 1.93
N ASP A 245 -0.14 -4.08 1.64
CA ASP A 245 0.50 -5.25 2.27
C ASP A 245 0.81 -5.03 3.77
N VAL A 246 1.11 -3.81 4.20
CA VAL A 246 1.44 -3.51 5.61
C VAL A 246 0.25 -3.78 6.55
N ASP A 247 -0.95 -3.36 6.17
CA ASP A 247 -2.20 -3.69 6.87
C ASP A 247 -2.53 -5.19 6.79
N SER A 248 -2.40 -5.78 5.61
CA SER A 248 -2.64 -7.22 5.41
C SER A 248 -1.73 -8.07 6.32
N ALA A 249 -0.47 -7.66 6.46
CA ALA A 249 0.49 -8.26 7.38
C ALA A 249 0.14 -7.95 8.84
N GLY A 250 -0.34 -6.76 9.16
CA GLY A 250 -0.85 -6.39 10.49
C GLY A 250 -1.99 -7.33 10.94
N HIS A 251 -2.96 -7.59 10.08
CA HIS A 251 -4.05 -8.52 10.35
C HIS A 251 -3.58 -9.98 10.48
N THR A 252 -2.59 -10.39 9.69
CA THR A 252 -2.15 -11.80 9.62
C THR A 252 -1.15 -12.16 10.71
N LEU A 253 -0.20 -11.27 10.98
CA LEU A 253 1.00 -11.51 11.79
C LEU A 253 1.02 -10.67 13.07
N GLY A 254 0.22 -9.61 13.10
CA GLY A 254 0.15 -8.64 14.18
C GLY A 254 0.95 -7.37 13.89
N TRP A 255 0.37 -6.22 14.21
CA TRP A 255 1.03 -4.93 14.17
C TRP A 255 2.28 -4.94 15.04
N MET A 256 3.37 -4.36 14.53
CA MET A 256 4.71 -4.32 15.13
C MET A 256 5.35 -5.70 15.39
N SER A 257 4.81 -6.78 14.81
CA SER A 257 5.51 -8.05 14.79
C SER A 257 6.71 -8.00 13.83
N LEU A 258 7.74 -8.83 14.06
CA LEU A 258 8.85 -8.98 13.10
C LEU A 258 8.37 -9.29 11.68
N GLY A 259 7.26 -10.03 11.56
CA GLY A 259 6.67 -10.35 10.27
C GLY A 259 6.10 -9.13 9.54
N GLN A 260 5.40 -8.25 10.25
CA GLN A 260 4.91 -7.01 9.67
C GLN A 260 6.06 -6.04 9.36
N LEU A 261 7.05 -5.90 10.25
CA LEU A 261 8.20 -5.00 10.02
C LEU A 261 9.02 -5.41 8.78
N LEU A 262 9.14 -6.71 8.50
CA LEU A 262 9.74 -7.18 7.24
C LEU A 262 8.91 -6.74 6.01
N VAL A 263 7.58 -6.72 6.12
CA VAL A 263 6.71 -6.23 5.04
C VAL A 263 6.84 -4.72 4.88
N VAL A 264 7.00 -3.95 5.97
CA VAL A 264 7.33 -2.51 5.90
C VAL A 264 8.63 -2.30 5.11
N SER A 265 9.68 -3.08 5.38
CA SER A 265 10.94 -3.02 4.61
C SER A 265 10.79 -3.44 3.14
N LEU A 266 9.89 -4.37 2.81
CA LEU A 266 9.61 -4.72 1.41
C LEU A 266 8.84 -3.60 0.70
N THR A 267 7.89 -2.98 1.39
CA THR A 267 7.10 -1.84 0.92
C THR A 267 8.01 -0.65 0.62
N ASP A 268 8.97 -0.35 1.50
CA ASP A 268 9.98 0.70 1.29
C ASP A 268 10.74 0.52 -0.04
N ARG A 269 11.19 -0.70 -0.33
CA ARG A 269 11.92 -1.00 -1.58
C ARG A 269 11.04 -0.77 -2.81
N LEU A 270 9.75 -1.09 -2.72
CA LEU A 270 8.79 -0.86 -3.79
C LEU A 270 8.51 0.62 -4.01
N ILE A 271 8.46 1.42 -2.94
CA ILE A 271 8.40 2.89 -3.03
C ILE A 271 9.66 3.42 -3.73
N GLY A 272 10.83 2.84 -3.46
CA GLY A 272 12.07 3.16 -4.17
C GLY A 272 11.97 2.97 -5.69
N GLU A 273 11.27 1.92 -6.15
CA GLU A 273 11.01 1.70 -7.57
C GLU A 273 10.10 2.78 -8.18
N VAL A 274 9.09 3.26 -7.44
CA VAL A 274 8.23 4.38 -7.87
C VAL A 274 9.05 5.67 -8.00
N VAL A 275 9.88 5.99 -7.01
CA VAL A 275 10.77 7.16 -7.04
C VAL A 275 11.76 7.07 -8.20
N SER A 276 12.38 5.90 -8.42
CA SER A 276 13.28 5.67 -9.55
C SER A 276 12.58 5.80 -10.91
N ALA A 277 11.30 5.40 -11.03
CA ALA A 277 10.54 5.60 -12.25
C ALA A 277 10.27 7.09 -12.52
N LEU A 278 9.88 7.85 -11.49
CA LEU A 278 9.72 9.32 -11.61
C LEU A 278 11.03 10.00 -12.02
N GLU A 279 12.16 9.57 -11.46
CA GLU A 279 13.48 10.11 -11.82
C GLU A 279 13.86 9.76 -13.27
N THR A 280 13.71 8.50 -13.65
CA THR A 280 14.08 7.97 -14.97
C THR A 280 13.29 8.64 -16.09
N GLU A 281 11.99 8.84 -15.88
CA GLU A 281 11.11 9.49 -16.84
C GLU A 281 11.16 11.04 -16.75
N GLY A 282 11.97 11.60 -15.84
CA GLY A 282 12.21 13.04 -15.73
C GLY A 282 11.12 13.84 -15.03
N TYR A 283 10.20 13.19 -14.32
CA TYR A 283 9.09 13.83 -13.59
C TYR A 283 9.44 14.23 -12.15
N LEU A 284 10.49 13.67 -11.56
CA LEU A 284 10.80 13.84 -10.13
C LEU A 284 10.95 15.31 -9.72
N GLU A 285 11.70 16.11 -10.48
CA GLU A 285 11.98 17.53 -10.19
C GLU A 285 10.77 18.46 -10.32
N GLN A 286 9.62 17.95 -10.80
CA GLN A 286 8.36 18.68 -10.92
C GLN A 286 7.20 18.00 -10.16
N THR A 287 7.53 17.04 -9.31
CA THR A 287 6.58 16.24 -8.53
C THR A 287 6.65 16.61 -7.05
N LEU A 288 5.51 16.96 -6.45
CA LEU A 288 5.33 16.90 -5.01
C LEU A 288 4.90 15.48 -4.63
N LEU A 289 5.73 14.79 -3.87
CA LEU A 289 5.44 13.47 -3.35
C LEU A 289 4.99 13.59 -1.89
N ILE A 290 3.76 13.16 -1.61
CA ILE A 290 3.19 13.04 -0.26
C ILE A 290 3.09 11.56 0.09
N ILE A 291 3.68 11.13 1.19
CA ILE A 291 3.65 9.76 1.69
C ILE A 291 3.00 9.75 3.07
N THR A 292 1.97 8.93 3.25
CA THR A 292 1.24 8.85 4.52
C THR A 292 0.60 7.47 4.69
N ALA A 293 -0.23 7.32 5.73
CA ALA A 293 -1.06 6.16 5.98
C ALA A 293 -2.47 6.60 6.33
N ASP A 294 -3.42 5.69 6.19
CA ASP A 294 -4.82 5.90 6.56
C ASP A 294 -5.08 5.62 8.04
N HIS A 295 -4.46 4.60 8.62
CA HIS A 295 -4.52 4.26 10.04
C HIS A 295 -3.28 3.46 10.48
N GLY A 296 -3.16 3.25 11.79
CA GLY A 296 -2.24 2.27 12.38
C GLY A 296 -2.97 0.98 12.82
N GLY A 297 -2.52 0.36 13.90
CA GLY A 297 -3.20 -0.80 14.46
C GLY A 297 -2.52 -1.42 15.69
N SER A 298 -3.24 -2.33 16.34
CA SER A 298 -2.81 -2.97 17.58
C SER A 298 -3.24 -4.42 17.67
N GLY A 299 -2.31 -5.31 18.04
CA GLY A 299 -2.54 -6.74 17.93
C GLY A 299 -2.79 -7.12 16.47
N VAL A 300 -3.96 -7.66 16.13
CA VAL A 300 -4.36 -8.03 14.75
C VAL A 300 -5.58 -7.24 14.26
N LYS A 301 -5.86 -6.10 14.89
CA LYS A 301 -7.03 -5.27 14.63
C LYS A 301 -6.67 -3.79 14.57
N HIS A 302 -7.57 -3.03 14.00
CA HIS A 302 -7.58 -1.57 14.01
C HIS A 302 -9.05 -1.10 14.01
N GLY A 303 -9.29 0.22 13.99
CA GLY A 303 -10.63 0.83 13.98
C GLY A 303 -11.05 1.47 15.30
N SER A 304 -10.16 1.56 16.29
CA SER A 304 -10.39 2.22 17.58
C SER A 304 -9.86 3.66 17.63
N ASP A 305 -10.15 4.35 18.73
CA ASP A 305 -9.58 5.66 19.09
C ASP A 305 -8.22 5.54 19.80
N SER A 306 -7.63 4.35 19.85
CA SER A 306 -6.33 4.16 20.48
C SER A 306 -5.23 4.88 19.70
N PRO A 307 -4.20 5.46 20.36
CA PRO A 307 -3.10 6.13 19.65
C PRO A 307 -2.39 5.24 18.62
N ALA A 308 -2.36 3.92 18.86
CA ALA A 308 -1.77 2.95 17.94
C ALA A 308 -2.52 2.83 16.62
N ASP A 309 -3.85 3.03 16.63
CA ASP A 309 -4.68 3.04 15.43
C ASP A 309 -4.75 4.45 14.82
N MET A 310 -4.65 5.48 15.66
CA MET A 310 -4.93 6.87 15.26
C MET A 310 -3.74 7.63 14.66
N THR A 311 -2.52 7.27 15.06
CA THR A 311 -1.31 8.02 14.70
C THR A 311 -0.65 7.44 13.46
N VAL A 312 -0.44 8.27 12.45
CA VAL A 312 0.13 7.90 11.14
C VAL A 312 1.31 8.81 10.77
N PRO A 313 2.28 8.33 9.97
CA PRO A 313 3.31 9.20 9.42
C PRO A 313 2.71 10.11 8.34
N TRP A 314 3.25 11.32 8.19
CA TRP A 314 2.98 12.19 7.05
C TRP A 314 4.28 12.86 6.59
N LEU A 315 4.64 12.65 5.33
CA LEU A 315 5.91 13.07 4.73
C LEU A 315 5.61 13.77 3.41
N ALA A 316 6.26 14.91 3.16
CA ALA A 316 6.27 15.57 1.86
C ALA A 316 7.71 15.77 1.38
N VAL A 317 7.95 15.62 0.09
CA VAL A 317 9.24 15.88 -0.57
C VAL A 317 8.98 16.33 -2.01
N GLY A 318 9.76 17.29 -2.49
CA GLY A 318 9.59 17.83 -3.85
C GLY A 318 9.96 19.31 -3.93
N PRO A 319 9.66 19.96 -5.07
CA PRO A 319 10.00 21.37 -5.31
C PRO A 319 9.44 22.30 -4.24
N GLY A 320 10.32 23.11 -3.63
CA GLY A 320 9.93 24.09 -2.61
C GLY A 320 9.65 23.51 -1.22
N VAL A 321 9.82 22.19 -1.02
CA VAL A 321 9.70 21.55 0.29
C VAL A 321 11.02 21.67 1.07
N PRO A 322 11.01 22.20 2.29
CA PRO A 322 12.23 22.38 3.08
C PRO A 322 12.80 21.03 3.54
N ALA A 323 14.06 20.77 3.22
CA ALA A 323 14.73 19.52 3.54
C ALA A 323 15.01 19.36 5.04
N GLY A 324 14.79 18.14 5.55
CA GLY A 324 15.05 17.76 6.94
C GLY A 324 14.15 18.44 7.97
N LYS A 325 13.01 19.01 7.54
CA LYS A 325 12.12 19.77 8.44
C LYS A 325 11.19 18.83 9.21
N ILE A 326 11.16 18.95 10.53
CA ILE A 326 10.10 18.35 11.35
C ILE A 326 8.96 19.36 11.49
N LEU A 327 7.81 19.01 10.94
CA LEU A 327 6.62 19.84 10.93
C LEU A 327 6.05 19.99 12.34
N GLN A 328 5.52 21.18 12.66
CA GLN A 328 4.91 21.47 13.96
C GLN A 328 3.37 21.52 13.88
N SER A 329 2.82 21.68 12.68
CA SER A 329 1.40 21.66 12.39
C SER A 329 0.77 20.34 12.86
N GLU A 330 -0.40 20.47 13.48
CA GLU A 330 -1.32 19.35 13.64
C GLU A 330 -1.87 19.00 12.25
N ILE A 331 -1.66 17.75 11.84
CA ILE A 331 -2.10 17.25 10.53
C ILE A 331 -3.11 16.16 10.79
N ILE A 332 -4.27 16.27 10.15
CA ILE A 332 -5.28 15.22 10.09
C ILE A 332 -5.35 14.71 8.64
N THR A 333 -5.69 13.45 8.42
CA THR A 333 -5.61 12.81 7.09
C THR A 333 -6.31 13.61 5.98
N TYR A 334 -7.41 14.32 6.29
CA TYR A 334 -8.13 15.18 5.34
C TYR A 334 -7.36 16.44 4.90
N ASP A 335 -6.29 16.83 5.59
CA ASP A 335 -5.42 17.97 5.21
C ASP A 335 -4.59 17.65 3.96
N THR A 336 -4.42 16.35 3.65
CA THR A 336 -3.66 15.87 2.49
C THR A 336 -4.25 16.39 1.17
N ALA A 337 -5.57 16.29 0.99
CA ALA A 337 -6.22 16.81 -0.23
C ALA A 337 -6.11 18.33 -0.33
N ALA A 338 -6.29 19.05 0.78
CA ALA A 338 -6.15 20.51 0.79
C ALA A 338 -4.73 20.94 0.40
N THR A 339 -3.72 20.24 0.93
CA THR A 339 -2.31 20.47 0.60
C THR A 339 -2.01 20.21 -0.87
N ALA A 340 -2.56 19.13 -1.44
CA ALA A 340 -2.41 18.82 -2.87
C ALA A 340 -3.04 19.90 -3.77
N LEU A 341 -4.24 20.40 -3.43
CA LEU A 341 -4.85 21.50 -4.19
C LEU A 341 -4.03 22.78 -4.11
N THR A 342 -3.50 23.11 -2.93
CA THR A 342 -2.60 24.26 -2.76
C THR A 342 -1.33 24.14 -3.60
N ALA A 343 -0.76 22.93 -3.72
CA ALA A 343 0.39 22.68 -4.59
C ALA A 343 0.10 22.95 -6.09
N PHE A 344 -1.13 22.69 -6.53
CA PHE A 344 -1.58 23.03 -7.89
C PHE A 344 -2.05 24.48 -8.07
N GLY A 345 -2.09 25.29 -7.00
CA GLY A 345 -2.70 26.63 -7.04
C GLY A 345 -4.22 26.60 -7.24
N LEU A 346 -4.89 25.50 -6.88
CA LEU A 346 -6.33 25.32 -7.04
C LEU A 346 -7.10 25.72 -5.76
N PRO A 347 -8.33 26.23 -5.89
CA PRO A 347 -9.12 26.63 -4.74
C PRO A 347 -9.59 25.43 -3.93
N ILE A 348 -9.47 25.52 -2.60
CA ILE A 348 -10.01 24.52 -1.67
C ILE A 348 -11.54 24.68 -1.58
N PRO A 349 -12.34 23.62 -1.83
CA PRO A 349 -13.79 23.68 -1.67
C PRO A 349 -14.22 24.09 -0.26
N LYS A 350 -15.19 25.01 -0.16
CA LYS A 350 -15.70 25.50 1.14
C LYS A 350 -16.35 24.42 2.02
N SER A 351 -16.70 23.27 1.43
CA SER A 351 -17.26 22.13 2.17
C SER A 351 -16.21 21.36 2.95
N TRP A 352 -14.94 21.47 2.58
CA TRP A 352 -13.84 20.72 3.19
C TRP A 352 -13.54 21.23 4.61
N ASP A 353 -13.14 20.30 5.46
CA ASP A 353 -12.60 20.57 6.80
C ASP A 353 -11.09 20.79 6.74
N GLY A 354 -10.42 20.07 5.84
CA GLY A 354 -8.97 20.05 5.72
C GLY A 354 -8.37 21.39 5.38
N GLN A 355 -7.24 21.68 6.03
CA GLN A 355 -6.43 22.86 5.81
C GLN A 355 -5.12 22.44 5.14
N PRO A 356 -4.56 23.27 4.24
CA PRO A 356 -3.29 22.95 3.63
C PRO A 356 -2.18 23.01 4.68
N VAL A 357 -1.25 22.06 4.62
CA VAL A 357 -0.06 22.04 5.48
C VAL A 357 0.94 23.07 4.94
N LEU A 358 0.71 24.36 5.24
CA LEU A 358 1.47 25.45 4.62
C LEU A 358 2.97 25.43 4.94
N GLU A 359 3.37 24.77 6.04
CA GLU A 359 4.76 24.65 6.44
C GLU A 359 5.67 23.97 5.42
N ILE A 360 5.12 23.21 4.46
CA ILE A 360 5.90 22.56 3.40
C ILE A 360 6.20 23.48 2.22
N PHE A 361 5.64 24.69 2.16
CA PHE A 361 5.89 25.63 1.07
C PHE A 361 6.79 26.77 1.58
N GLU A 362 8.00 26.90 1.05
CA GLU A 362 8.93 28.00 1.40
C GLU A 362 8.40 29.39 1.00
N GLN A 363 7.48 29.44 0.04
CA GLN A 363 6.71 30.62 -0.36
C GLN A 363 5.25 30.18 -0.53
N GLU A 364 4.28 30.97 -0.07
CA GLU A 364 2.87 30.67 -0.38
C GLU A 364 2.73 30.55 -1.91
N PRO A 365 2.16 29.44 -2.43
CA PRO A 365 1.89 29.31 -3.85
C PRO A 365 1.03 30.48 -4.33
N GLN A 366 1.46 31.13 -5.42
CA GLN A 366 0.78 32.32 -5.97
C GLN A 366 -0.59 32.01 -6.59
#